data_AF-A0A146K8D5-F1
#
_entry.id   AF-A0A146K8D5-F1
#
_cell.length_a   1.000
_cell.length_b   1.000
_cell.length_c   1.000
_cell.angle_alpha   90.00
_cell.angle_beta   90.00
_cell.angle_gamma   90.00
#
_symmetry.space_group_name_H-M   'P 1'
#
loop_
_entity.id
_entity.type
_entity.pdbx_description
1 polymer ?
#
loop_
_entity_poly.entity_id
_entity_poly.type
_entity_poly.pdbx_seq_one_letter_code
_entity_poly.pdbx_strand_id
1 'polypeptide(L)'
;QKYNLPRNDTVFIPSSTLKIQYPKIYVQIKKDILRSLWRVQSRVVKQHGVRYLQAIFFEYFCNIWQLQTPQRILDYYQGVSTIFELIFADGLNQQRLHQQLDQITCSETDFEQVANPQAFFTNYDDTLNIGINVLNKVYSENHFRNEELDAFSNSVFDQLSQKAKQLLQADRAIICGQLMKYQVFCGMHVVESERLSYFLAQKYLDFSLKQQINFVAKMLEKTLWAFYQNDPKYVFQQRFEDCHNKFQNAMSLLTNCWRQAMTDKNAKVVTEDKAGYLIAGVVAVTAVVFLVGALVK
;
A
#
# COMPACT_ATOMS: atom_id res chain seq x y z
N GLN A 1 13.19 7.17 -11.37
CA GLN A 1 13.96 8.35 -10.91
C GLN A 1 14.60 7.97 -9.59
N LYS A 2 15.90 8.19 -9.40
CA LYS A 2 16.58 7.93 -8.12
C LYS A 2 16.00 8.89 -7.08
N TYR A 3 15.40 8.36 -6.02
CA TYR A 3 14.93 9.17 -4.90
C TYR A 3 16.14 9.83 -4.23
N ASN A 4 16.18 11.17 -4.17
CA ASN A 4 17.18 11.91 -3.39
C ASN A 4 16.78 11.88 -1.92
N LEU A 5 16.88 10.71 -1.30
CA LEU A 5 16.66 10.54 0.12
C LEU A 5 18.00 10.63 0.86
N PRO A 6 18.04 11.18 2.09
CA PRO A 6 19.24 11.14 2.91
C PRO A 6 19.70 9.70 3.08
N ARG A 7 20.98 9.44 2.79
CA ARG A 7 21.63 8.15 3.08
C ARG A 7 22.14 8.20 4.52
N ASN A 8 21.67 7.27 5.32
CA ASN A 8 22.28 6.99 6.62
C ASN A 8 23.33 5.90 6.44
N ASP A 9 24.39 5.92 7.23
CA ASP A 9 25.30 4.78 7.35
C ASP A 9 24.51 3.63 7.98
N THR A 10 24.02 2.71 7.15
CA THR A 10 23.16 1.61 7.59
C THR A 10 24.00 0.39 7.95
N VAL A 11 24.15 0.15 9.26
CA VAL A 11 24.72 -1.10 9.76
C VAL A 11 23.59 -2.13 9.88
N PHE A 12 23.82 -3.36 9.38
CA PHE A 12 22.89 -4.45 9.60
C PHE A 12 22.84 -4.83 11.09
N ILE A 13 21.65 -4.75 11.68
CA ILE A 13 21.38 -5.18 13.06
C ILE A 13 20.54 -6.47 13.01
N PRO A 14 21.06 -7.62 13.45
CA PRO A 14 20.30 -8.87 13.47
C PRO A 14 19.02 -8.75 14.31
N SER A 15 17.92 -9.38 13.90
CA SER A 15 16.66 -9.34 14.66
C SER A 15 16.76 -9.98 16.06
N SER A 16 17.79 -10.79 16.32
CA SER A 16 18.11 -11.32 17.66
C SER A 16 18.37 -10.21 18.68
N THR A 17 18.91 -9.07 18.26
CA THR A 17 19.07 -7.88 19.13
C THR A 17 17.71 -7.37 19.59
N LEU A 18 16.75 -7.21 18.67
CA LEU A 18 15.37 -6.84 18.97
C LEU A 18 14.69 -7.89 19.86
N LYS A 19 14.94 -9.17 19.63
CA LYS A 19 14.41 -10.27 20.45
C LYS A 19 14.84 -10.15 21.91
N ILE A 20 16.10 -9.80 22.15
CA ILE A 20 16.68 -9.66 23.49
C ILE A 20 16.18 -8.38 24.16
N GLN A 21 16.23 -7.24 23.46
CA GLN A 21 15.94 -5.93 24.04
C GLN A 21 14.43 -5.62 24.12
N TYR A 22 13.66 -6.07 23.13
CA TYR A 22 12.23 -5.73 22.96
C TYR A 22 11.40 -6.98 22.55
N PRO A 23 11.35 -8.04 23.40
CA PRO A 23 10.76 -9.33 23.03
C PRO A 23 9.29 -9.25 22.61
N LYS A 24 8.50 -8.36 23.23
CA LYS A 24 7.09 -8.15 22.85
C LYS A 24 6.95 -7.59 21.44
N ILE A 25 7.77 -6.60 21.08
CA ILE A 25 7.78 -5.99 19.75
C ILE A 25 8.24 -7.01 18.70
N TYR A 26 9.32 -7.75 18.99
CA TYR A 26 9.80 -8.84 18.14
C TYR A 26 8.70 -9.86 17.80
N VAL A 27 7.96 -10.34 18.83
CA VAL A 27 6.86 -11.29 18.63
C VAL A 27 5.72 -10.68 17.82
N GLN A 28 5.38 -9.40 18.05
CA GLN A 28 4.33 -8.73 17.31
C GLN A 28 4.70 -8.57 15.83
N ILE A 29 5.92 -8.13 15.53
CA ILE A 29 6.43 -8.03 14.15
C ILE A 29 6.36 -9.39 13.46
N LYS A 30 6.81 -10.46 14.14
CA LYS A 30 6.79 -11.82 13.57
C LYS A 30 5.36 -12.25 13.23
N LYS A 31 4.41 -12.00 14.13
CA LYS A 31 2.97 -12.31 13.91
C LYS A 31 2.39 -11.55 12.73
N ASP A 32 2.71 -10.28 12.59
CA ASP A 32 2.22 -9.46 11.47
C ASP A 32 2.83 -9.95 10.15
N ILE A 33 4.12 -10.29 10.15
CA ILE A 33 4.81 -10.76 8.95
C ILE A 33 4.32 -12.13 8.48
N LEU A 34 3.97 -13.04 9.39
CA LEU A 34 3.35 -14.33 9.03
C LEU A 34 2.03 -14.18 8.24
N ARG A 35 1.36 -13.03 8.34
CA ARG A 35 0.12 -12.68 7.64
C ARG A 35 0.33 -11.75 6.43
N SER A 36 1.59 -11.38 6.15
CA SER A 36 1.98 -10.40 5.13
C SER A 36 2.45 -11.05 3.82
N LEU A 37 2.81 -10.23 2.82
CA LEU A 37 3.45 -10.61 1.56
C LEU A 37 2.60 -11.45 0.59
N TRP A 38 1.29 -11.55 0.81
CA TRP A 38 0.40 -12.30 -0.06
C TRP A 38 0.43 -11.80 -1.52
N ARG A 39 0.70 -10.51 -1.74
CA ARG A 39 0.77 -9.88 -3.06
C ARG A 39 2.05 -10.22 -3.83
N VAL A 40 3.12 -10.46 -3.11
CA VAL A 40 4.46 -10.68 -3.67
C VAL A 40 4.83 -12.16 -3.70
N GLN A 41 3.92 -13.04 -3.26
CA GLN A 41 4.07 -14.50 -3.33
C GLN A 41 4.34 -15.00 -4.76
N SER A 42 3.85 -14.29 -5.78
CA SER A 42 4.11 -14.63 -7.18
C SER A 42 5.58 -14.54 -7.58
N ARG A 43 6.43 -13.90 -6.76
CA ARG A 43 7.86 -13.75 -6.98
C ARG A 43 8.69 -14.94 -6.52
N VAL A 44 8.13 -15.87 -5.74
CA VAL A 44 8.75 -17.18 -5.45
C VAL A 44 8.20 -18.25 -6.40
N VAL A 45 9.02 -19.25 -6.73
CA VAL A 45 8.56 -20.41 -7.51
C VAL A 45 7.42 -21.05 -6.73
N LYS A 46 6.31 -21.42 -7.41
CA LYS A 46 5.12 -22.03 -6.78
C LYS A 46 5.41 -23.20 -5.83
N GLN A 47 6.53 -23.90 -6.02
CA GLN A 47 6.97 -25.02 -5.18
C GLN A 47 7.50 -24.58 -3.80
N HIS A 48 7.90 -23.31 -3.64
CA HIS A 48 8.37 -22.74 -2.39
C HIS A 48 7.26 -21.87 -1.81
N GLY A 49 6.85 -22.15 -0.56
CA GLY A 49 5.81 -21.39 0.11
C GLY A 49 6.21 -19.93 0.39
N VAL A 50 5.22 -19.09 0.71
CA VAL A 50 5.43 -17.65 1.04
C VAL A 50 6.37 -17.43 2.25
N ARG A 51 6.57 -18.47 3.08
CA ARG A 51 7.38 -18.43 4.30
C ARG A 51 8.85 -18.07 4.04
N TYR A 52 9.41 -18.47 2.90
CA TYR A 52 10.75 -18.07 2.50
C TYR A 52 10.88 -16.55 2.33
N LEU A 53 9.90 -15.91 1.66
CA LEU A 53 9.88 -14.47 1.52
C LEU A 53 9.68 -13.77 2.87
N GLN A 54 8.80 -14.33 3.71
CA GLN A 54 8.51 -13.77 5.03
C GLN A 54 9.72 -13.83 5.96
N ALA A 55 10.56 -14.87 5.88
CA ALA A 55 11.79 -14.97 6.66
C ALA A 55 12.77 -13.83 6.30
N ILE A 56 12.98 -13.58 5.00
CA ILE A 56 13.87 -12.51 4.52
C ILE A 56 13.28 -11.14 4.88
N PHE A 57 11.97 -10.97 4.65
CA PHE A 57 11.27 -9.73 4.96
C PHE A 57 11.28 -9.41 6.45
N PHE A 58 11.18 -10.44 7.31
CA PHE A 58 11.26 -10.30 8.75
C PHE A 58 12.58 -9.67 9.19
N GLU A 59 13.72 -10.16 8.69
CA GLU A 59 15.02 -9.57 9.02
C GLU A 59 15.17 -8.15 8.44
N TYR A 60 14.77 -7.96 7.18
CA TYR A 60 14.81 -6.65 6.53
C TYR A 60 13.99 -5.61 7.32
N PHE A 61 12.76 -5.95 7.70
CA PHE A 61 11.87 -5.06 8.43
C PHE A 61 12.33 -4.84 9.87
N CYS A 62 12.81 -5.86 10.57
CA CYS A 62 13.44 -5.70 11.88
C CYS A 62 14.62 -4.74 11.83
N ASN A 63 15.41 -4.75 10.75
CA ASN A 63 16.54 -3.83 10.60
C ASN A 63 16.06 -2.37 10.43
N ILE A 64 15.03 -2.12 9.61
CA ILE A 64 14.40 -0.78 9.52
C ILE A 64 13.93 -0.30 10.90
N TRP A 65 13.27 -1.18 11.65
CA TRP A 65 12.66 -0.85 12.93
C TRP A 65 13.69 -0.59 14.03
N GLN A 66 14.76 -1.38 14.09
CA GLN A 66 15.83 -1.22 15.08
C GLN A 66 16.69 0.04 14.88
N LEU A 67 16.68 0.60 13.67
CA LEU A 67 17.37 1.86 13.38
C LEU A 67 16.57 3.10 13.82
N GLN A 68 15.43 2.91 14.50
CA GLN A 68 14.66 3.99 15.13
C GLN A 68 15.16 4.31 16.55
N THR A 69 14.73 5.45 17.10
CA THR A 69 15.00 5.76 18.51
C THR A 69 14.30 4.75 19.44
N PRO A 70 14.83 4.49 20.65
CA PRO A 70 14.24 3.52 21.58
C PRO A 70 12.74 3.73 21.85
N GLN A 71 12.31 5.00 21.95
CA GLN A 71 10.90 5.33 22.13
C GLN A 71 10.05 4.87 20.93
N ARG A 72 10.50 5.16 19.70
CA ARG A 72 9.79 4.75 18.48
C ARG A 72 9.73 3.24 18.30
N ILE A 73 10.74 2.51 18.79
CA ILE A 73 10.72 1.03 18.76
C ILE A 73 9.53 0.50 19.58
N LEU A 74 9.27 1.12 20.73
CA LEU A 74 8.16 0.75 21.62
C LEU A 74 6.79 1.14 21.04
N ASP A 75 6.74 2.20 20.24
CA ASP A 75 5.52 2.70 19.59
C ASP A 75 5.15 1.92 18.30
N TYR A 76 5.35 0.60 18.33
CA TYR A 76 5.00 -0.27 17.20
C TYR A 76 3.49 -0.30 16.94
N TYR A 77 3.11 -0.03 15.70
CA TYR A 77 1.74 -0.09 15.22
C TYR A 77 1.49 -1.37 14.40
N GLN A 78 0.44 -2.12 14.77
CA GLN A 78 0.10 -3.37 14.09
C GLN A 78 -0.24 -3.14 12.61
N GLY A 79 0.36 -3.94 11.73
CA GLY A 79 0.10 -3.86 10.29
C GLY A 79 0.93 -2.79 9.55
N VAL A 80 1.80 -2.06 10.24
CA VAL A 80 2.74 -1.11 9.60
C VAL A 80 3.71 -1.80 8.64
N SER A 81 4.03 -3.08 8.88
CA SER A 81 4.88 -3.91 8.00
C SER A 81 4.36 -3.94 6.55
N THR A 82 3.06 -3.88 6.37
CA THR A 82 2.37 -3.82 5.08
C THR A 82 2.91 -2.73 4.15
N ILE A 83 3.31 -1.58 4.70
CA ILE A 83 3.84 -0.44 3.94
C ILE A 83 5.15 -0.81 3.23
N PHE A 84 5.91 -1.74 3.80
CA PHE A 84 7.25 -2.09 3.37
C PHE A 84 7.29 -3.25 2.39
N GLU A 85 6.16 -3.95 2.16
CA GLU A 85 6.09 -5.09 1.25
C GLU A 85 6.52 -4.72 -0.18
N LEU A 86 6.07 -3.55 -0.66
CA LEU A 86 6.42 -3.05 -1.99
C LEU A 86 7.89 -2.65 -2.09
N ILE A 87 8.42 -1.97 -1.06
CA ILE A 87 9.83 -1.55 -1.03
C ILE A 87 10.74 -2.79 -1.02
N PHE A 88 10.37 -3.76 -0.18
CA PHE A 88 11.03 -5.06 -0.12
C PHE A 88 11.01 -5.76 -1.49
N ALA A 89 9.84 -5.85 -2.12
CA ALA A 89 9.69 -6.52 -3.40
C ALA A 89 10.50 -5.85 -4.51
N ASP A 90 10.55 -4.52 -4.56
CA ASP A 90 11.35 -3.78 -5.54
C ASP A 90 12.87 -4.03 -5.37
N GLY A 91 13.35 -4.14 -4.13
CA GLY A 91 14.76 -4.41 -3.83
C GLY A 91 15.21 -5.85 -4.04
N LEU A 92 14.28 -6.82 -3.97
CA LEU A 92 14.58 -8.24 -4.10
C LEU A 92 15.15 -8.59 -5.48
N ASN A 93 16.20 -9.39 -5.49
CA ASN A 93 16.75 -9.97 -6.70
C ASN A 93 16.25 -11.42 -6.86
N GLN A 94 15.40 -11.66 -7.86
CA GLN A 94 14.82 -13.00 -8.07
C GLN A 94 15.87 -14.08 -8.32
N GLN A 95 16.94 -13.77 -9.06
CA GLN A 95 18.01 -14.74 -9.31
C GLN A 95 18.75 -15.10 -8.02
N ARG A 96 19.13 -14.11 -7.21
CA ARG A 96 19.80 -14.34 -5.91
C ARG A 96 18.88 -15.09 -4.95
N LEU A 97 17.60 -14.73 -4.92
CA LEU A 97 16.59 -15.43 -4.15
C LEU A 97 16.61 -16.92 -4.44
N HIS A 98 16.50 -17.32 -5.71
CA HIS A 98 16.51 -18.73 -6.10
C HIS A 98 17.82 -19.46 -5.76
N GLN A 99 18.96 -18.78 -5.86
CA GLN A 99 20.28 -19.36 -5.56
C GLN A 99 20.53 -19.55 -4.06
N GLN A 100 19.76 -18.88 -3.20
CA GLN A 100 20.02 -18.82 -1.76
C GLN A 100 18.87 -19.33 -0.89
N LEU A 101 17.81 -19.91 -1.50
CA LEU A 101 16.69 -20.47 -0.74
C LEU A 101 17.12 -21.54 0.27
N ASP A 102 18.18 -22.31 -0.06
CA ASP A 102 18.72 -23.36 0.82
C ASP A 102 19.31 -22.80 2.13
N GLN A 103 19.54 -21.48 2.22
CA GLN A 103 20.01 -20.81 3.44
C GLN A 103 18.87 -20.49 4.42
N ILE A 104 17.62 -20.80 4.06
CA ILE A 104 16.43 -20.46 4.84
C ILE A 104 15.79 -21.73 5.37
N THR A 105 15.66 -21.79 6.70
CA THR A 105 14.88 -22.83 7.38
C THR A 105 13.46 -22.31 7.65
N CYS A 106 12.45 -22.99 7.14
CA CYS A 106 11.05 -22.69 7.43
C CYS A 106 10.15 -23.92 7.36
N SER A 107 8.97 -23.82 7.96
CA SER A 107 7.87 -24.78 7.87
C SER A 107 6.64 -24.14 7.22
N GLU A 108 5.54 -24.88 7.09
CA GLU A 108 4.27 -24.33 6.58
C GLU A 108 3.71 -23.20 7.48
N THR A 109 3.98 -23.27 8.78
CA THR A 109 3.38 -22.38 9.78
C THR A 109 4.35 -21.33 10.32
N ASP A 110 5.66 -21.52 10.16
CA ASP A 110 6.66 -20.63 10.74
C ASP A 110 7.96 -20.56 9.92
N PHE A 111 8.85 -19.64 10.30
CA PHE A 111 10.20 -19.49 9.75
C PHE A 111 11.22 -19.16 10.84
N GLU A 112 12.48 -19.52 10.56
CA GLU A 112 13.63 -19.15 11.37
C GLU A 112 14.27 -17.84 10.91
N GLN A 113 15.17 -17.33 11.75
CA GLN A 113 15.92 -16.11 11.48
C GLN A 113 16.87 -16.31 10.28
N VAL A 114 16.89 -15.37 9.34
CA VAL A 114 17.87 -15.38 8.25
C VAL A 114 19.17 -14.70 8.71
N ALA A 115 20.32 -15.37 8.56
CA ALA A 115 21.59 -14.83 9.03
C ALA A 115 22.07 -13.60 8.23
N ASN A 116 21.80 -13.57 6.93
CA ASN A 116 22.23 -12.50 6.04
C ASN A 116 21.13 -12.14 5.03
N PRO A 117 20.20 -11.22 5.35
CA PRO A 117 19.17 -10.80 4.39
C PRO A 117 19.77 -10.04 3.20
N GLN A 118 20.97 -9.46 3.31
CA GLN A 118 21.55 -8.63 2.24
C GLN A 118 21.80 -9.41 0.95
N ALA A 119 22.09 -10.70 1.09
CA ALA A 119 22.44 -11.57 -0.01
C ALA A 119 21.27 -11.79 -1.00
N PHE A 120 20.04 -11.48 -0.60
CA PHE A 120 18.81 -11.59 -1.41
C PHE A 120 18.46 -10.33 -2.24
N PHE A 121 19.16 -9.21 -2.04
CA PHE A 121 18.83 -7.93 -2.66
C PHE A 121 19.85 -7.55 -3.73
N THR A 122 19.44 -6.76 -4.72
CA THR A 122 20.39 -6.18 -5.69
C THR A 122 21.27 -5.12 -5.02
N ASN A 123 20.66 -4.29 -4.18
CA ASN A 123 21.32 -3.25 -3.38
C ASN A 123 20.57 -3.08 -2.05
N TYR A 124 21.03 -3.80 -1.02
CA TYR A 124 20.36 -3.86 0.27
C TYR A 124 20.31 -2.50 0.97
N ASP A 125 21.42 -1.77 0.99
CA ASP A 125 21.53 -0.51 1.74
C ASP A 125 20.63 0.58 1.13
N ASP A 126 20.51 0.65 -0.19
CA ASP A 126 19.58 1.59 -0.82
C ASP A 126 18.12 1.22 -0.52
N THR A 127 17.74 -0.07 -0.58
CA THR A 127 16.40 -0.52 -0.22
C THR A 127 16.08 -0.24 1.25
N LEU A 128 17.02 -0.50 2.15
CA LEU A 128 16.92 -0.24 3.59
C LEU A 128 16.76 1.25 3.87
N ASN A 129 17.56 2.10 3.24
CA ASN A 129 17.46 3.56 3.37
C ASN A 129 16.11 4.07 2.87
N ILE A 130 15.58 3.55 1.76
CA ILE A 130 14.22 3.88 1.31
C ILE A 130 13.20 3.52 2.40
N GLY A 131 13.29 2.31 2.96
CA GLY A 131 12.45 1.87 4.08
C GLY A 131 12.51 2.83 5.28
N ILE A 132 13.69 3.16 5.78
CA ILE A 132 13.86 4.08 6.92
C ILE A 132 13.23 5.44 6.64
N ASN A 133 13.43 5.99 5.45
CA ASN A 133 12.88 7.29 5.07
C ASN A 133 11.36 7.26 4.94
N VAL A 134 10.80 6.17 4.42
CA VAL A 134 9.35 5.95 4.40
C VAL A 134 8.78 5.88 5.81
N LEU A 135 9.41 5.11 6.71
CA LEU A 135 8.97 5.03 8.11
C LEU A 135 8.99 6.41 8.77
N ASN A 136 10.09 7.15 8.60
CA ASN A 136 10.23 8.50 9.15
C ASN A 136 9.14 9.46 8.63
N LYS A 137 8.86 9.41 7.32
CA LYS A 137 7.82 10.25 6.72
C LYS A 137 6.44 9.91 7.29
N VAL A 138 6.04 8.63 7.22
CA VAL A 138 4.72 8.19 7.70
C VAL A 138 4.54 8.52 9.18
N TYR A 139 5.57 8.25 9.98
CA TYR A 139 5.57 8.60 11.40
C TYR A 139 5.42 10.12 11.61
N SER A 140 6.16 10.95 10.87
CA SER A 140 6.06 12.41 11.01
C SER A 140 4.69 12.98 10.63
N GLU A 141 3.95 12.32 9.73
CA GLU A 141 2.69 12.81 9.20
C GLU A 141 1.47 12.38 10.03
N ASN A 142 1.48 11.18 10.62
CA ASN A 142 0.31 10.69 11.36
C ASN A 142 0.64 10.02 12.70
N HIS A 143 1.91 9.73 13.00
CA HIS A 143 2.36 9.04 14.23
C HIS A 143 1.60 7.73 14.53
N PHE A 144 0.85 7.19 13.56
CA PHE A 144 -0.17 6.16 13.74
C PHE A 144 -1.16 6.43 14.89
N ARG A 145 -1.39 7.70 15.20
CA ARG A 145 -2.33 8.16 16.23
C ARG A 145 -3.71 8.38 15.63
N ASN A 146 -4.74 7.97 16.37
CA ASN A 146 -6.12 8.05 15.89
C ASN A 146 -6.55 9.49 15.60
N GLU A 147 -6.10 10.46 16.41
CA GLU A 147 -6.48 11.87 16.25
C GLU A 147 -6.03 12.44 14.89
N GLU A 148 -4.80 12.18 14.49
CA GLU A 148 -4.23 12.60 13.21
C GLU A 148 -4.89 11.86 12.03
N LEU A 149 -5.19 10.56 12.19
CA LEU A 149 -5.91 9.78 11.18
C LEU A 149 -7.35 10.26 11.01
N ASP A 150 -8.02 10.62 12.09
CA ASP A 150 -9.37 11.20 12.11
C ASP A 150 -9.37 12.58 11.47
N ALA A 151 -8.39 13.42 11.79
CA ALA A 151 -8.24 14.76 11.19
C ALA A 151 -8.06 14.67 9.67
N PHE A 152 -7.22 13.75 9.20
CA PHE A 152 -7.05 13.47 7.76
C PHE A 152 -8.38 13.05 7.12
N SER A 153 -9.04 12.05 7.71
CA SER A 153 -10.26 11.45 7.16
C SER A 153 -11.41 12.44 7.11
N ASN A 154 -11.59 13.25 8.16
CA ASN A 154 -12.57 14.31 8.22
C ASN A 154 -12.28 15.41 7.19
N SER A 155 -11.01 15.80 7.02
CA SER A 155 -10.64 16.82 6.02
C SER A 155 -10.93 16.37 4.60
N VAL A 156 -10.68 15.09 4.28
CA VAL A 156 -11.03 14.51 2.97
C VAL A 156 -12.54 14.49 2.78
N PHE A 157 -13.29 14.04 3.79
CA PHE A 157 -14.75 14.00 3.74
C PHE A 157 -15.37 15.38 3.56
N ASP A 158 -14.89 16.39 4.28
CA ASP A 158 -15.40 17.76 4.19
C ASP A 158 -15.17 18.34 2.78
N GLN A 159 -13.99 18.13 2.20
CA GLN A 159 -13.72 18.51 0.81
C GLN A 159 -14.61 17.76 -0.19
N LEU A 160 -14.80 16.45 0.01
CA LEU A 160 -15.65 15.64 -0.85
C LEU A 160 -17.11 16.08 -0.77
N SER A 161 -17.59 16.42 0.42
CA SER A 161 -18.96 16.90 0.68
C SER A 161 -19.23 18.24 0.02
N GLN A 162 -18.22 19.10 -0.13
CA GLN A 162 -18.35 20.36 -0.87
C GLN A 162 -18.37 20.13 -2.38
N LYS A 163 -17.50 19.26 -2.90
CA LYS A 163 -17.32 19.03 -4.34
C LYS A 163 -18.37 18.09 -4.96
N ALA A 164 -18.90 17.15 -4.19
CA ALA A 164 -19.79 16.10 -4.65
C ALA A 164 -21.05 15.96 -3.76
N LYS A 165 -21.55 17.06 -3.18
CA LYS A 165 -22.69 17.08 -2.23
C LYS A 165 -23.90 16.27 -2.71
N GLN A 166 -24.22 16.35 -4.00
CA GLN A 166 -25.39 15.68 -4.58
C GLN A 166 -25.22 14.16 -4.68
N LEU A 167 -23.97 13.68 -4.75
CA LEU A 167 -23.64 12.26 -4.89
C LEU A 167 -23.31 11.60 -3.55
N LEU A 168 -22.90 12.41 -2.57
CA LEU A 168 -22.46 11.97 -1.26
C LEU A 168 -23.61 12.05 -0.25
N GLN A 169 -24.34 10.94 -0.09
CA GLN A 169 -25.39 10.82 0.92
C GLN A 169 -25.03 9.80 2.04
N ALA A 170 -23.84 9.20 2.00
CA ALA A 170 -23.41 8.25 3.03
C ALA A 170 -23.16 8.90 4.39
N ASP A 171 -23.24 8.07 5.41
CA ASP A 171 -22.79 8.38 6.77
C ASP A 171 -21.28 8.74 6.76
N ARG A 172 -20.96 9.86 7.42
CA ARG A 172 -19.60 10.35 7.62
C ARG A 172 -18.71 9.33 8.33
N ALA A 173 -19.21 8.68 9.38
CA ALA A 173 -18.42 7.75 10.19
C ALA A 173 -17.92 6.58 9.35
N ILE A 174 -18.76 6.12 8.42
CA ILE A 174 -18.46 5.04 7.50
C ILE A 174 -17.33 5.41 6.53
N ILE A 175 -17.44 6.56 5.86
CA ILE A 175 -16.43 7.00 4.89
C ILE A 175 -15.11 7.29 5.60
N CYS A 176 -15.17 7.99 6.74
CA CYS A 176 -13.99 8.27 7.54
C CYS A 176 -13.28 6.99 7.99
N GLY A 177 -14.01 5.94 8.42
CA GLY A 177 -13.41 4.66 8.79
C GLY A 177 -12.64 3.97 7.65
N GLN A 178 -13.08 4.12 6.38
CA GLN A 178 -12.33 3.59 5.23
C GLN A 178 -11.13 4.48 4.86
N LEU A 179 -11.27 5.81 5.00
CA LEU A 179 -10.19 6.78 4.80
C LEU A 179 -9.06 6.60 5.82
N MET A 180 -9.38 6.24 7.06
CA MET A 180 -8.37 5.88 8.06
C MET A 180 -7.54 4.68 7.61
N LYS A 181 -8.20 3.61 7.10
CA LYS A 181 -7.49 2.45 6.54
C LYS A 181 -6.60 2.85 5.36
N TYR A 182 -7.11 3.70 4.46
CA TYR A 182 -6.31 4.23 3.35
C TYR A 182 -5.04 4.93 3.86
N GLN A 183 -5.18 5.78 4.87
CA GLN A 183 -4.07 6.55 5.45
C GLN A 183 -3.06 5.65 6.15
N VAL A 184 -3.53 4.66 6.92
CA VAL A 184 -2.68 3.68 7.61
C VAL A 184 -1.84 2.87 6.61
N PHE A 185 -2.40 2.49 5.47
CA PHE A 185 -1.71 1.69 4.46
C PHE A 185 -1.08 2.53 3.33
N CYS A 186 -1.03 3.85 3.45
CA CYS A 186 -0.54 4.78 2.42
C CYS A 186 -1.11 4.50 1.02
N GLY A 187 -2.38 4.09 0.95
CA GLY A 187 -3.05 3.73 -0.31
C GLY A 187 -2.58 2.44 -0.99
N MET A 188 -1.70 1.64 -0.38
CA MET A 188 -1.20 0.41 -0.98
C MET A 188 -2.25 -0.69 -1.01
N HIS A 189 -3.03 -0.87 0.05
CA HIS A 189 -3.95 -2.02 0.19
C HIS A 189 -5.35 -1.79 -0.35
N VAL A 190 -5.58 -0.64 -0.97
CA VAL A 190 -6.90 -0.34 -1.54
C VAL A 190 -7.07 -0.88 -2.95
N VAL A 191 -6.00 -1.19 -3.69
CA VAL A 191 -6.05 -1.71 -5.07
C VAL A 191 -5.49 -3.14 -5.16
N GLU A 192 -5.94 -3.92 -6.14
CA GLU A 192 -5.39 -5.27 -6.42
C GLU A 192 -4.15 -5.24 -7.32
N SER A 193 -3.97 -4.18 -8.13
CA SER A 193 -2.81 -4.05 -9.01
C SER A 193 -1.58 -3.64 -8.22
N GLU A 194 -0.54 -4.47 -8.28
CA GLU A 194 0.79 -4.16 -7.74
C GLU A 194 1.30 -2.83 -8.32
N ARG A 195 1.19 -2.63 -9.64
CA ARG A 195 1.63 -1.41 -10.32
C ARG A 195 0.90 -0.15 -9.86
N LEU A 196 -0.41 -0.25 -9.60
CA LEU A 196 -1.14 0.88 -9.02
C LEU A 196 -0.80 1.09 -7.55
N SER A 197 -0.56 0.02 -6.80
CA SER A 197 -0.13 0.12 -5.41
C SER A 197 1.18 0.90 -5.34
N TYR A 198 2.14 0.62 -6.22
CA TYR A 198 3.38 1.41 -6.35
C TYR A 198 3.12 2.87 -6.71
N PHE A 199 2.26 3.16 -7.68
CA PHE A 199 1.94 4.54 -8.05
C PHE A 199 1.29 5.32 -6.90
N LEU A 200 0.32 4.73 -6.22
CA LEU A 200 -0.36 5.35 -5.08
C LEU A 200 0.59 5.56 -3.91
N ALA A 201 1.41 4.55 -3.59
CA ALA A 201 2.45 4.66 -2.56
C ALA A 201 3.44 5.78 -2.89
N GLN A 202 3.94 5.84 -4.13
CA GLN A 202 4.84 6.89 -4.57
C GLN A 202 4.19 8.27 -4.43
N LYS A 203 2.96 8.45 -4.91
CA LYS A 203 2.25 9.74 -4.80
C LYS A 203 2.03 10.13 -3.35
N TYR A 204 1.65 9.19 -2.50
CA TYR A 204 1.51 9.42 -1.07
C TYR A 204 2.83 9.92 -0.45
N LEU A 205 3.94 9.25 -0.77
CA LEU A 205 5.27 9.57 -0.25
C LEU A 205 5.82 10.90 -0.78
N ASP A 206 5.52 11.27 -2.02
CA ASP A 206 5.95 12.53 -2.63
C ASP A 206 5.12 13.74 -2.16
N PHE A 207 3.88 13.51 -1.73
CA PHE A 207 2.96 14.57 -1.34
C PHE A 207 3.11 14.99 0.12
N SER A 208 2.94 16.29 0.36
CA SER A 208 2.61 16.81 1.70
C SER A 208 1.21 16.36 2.13
N LEU A 209 0.91 16.39 3.43
CA LEU A 209 -0.40 16.02 3.96
C LEU A 209 -1.57 16.76 3.27
N LYS A 210 -1.41 18.08 3.01
CA LYS A 210 -2.42 18.87 2.29
C LYS A 210 -2.64 18.37 0.86
N GLN A 211 -1.56 18.01 0.16
CA GLN A 211 -1.62 17.44 -1.19
C GLN A 211 -2.25 16.04 -1.17
N GLN A 212 -1.93 15.20 -0.17
CA GLN A 212 -2.57 13.90 0.01
C GLN A 212 -4.09 14.03 0.19
N ILE A 213 -4.54 14.93 1.09
CA ILE A 213 -5.98 15.19 1.32
C ILE A 213 -6.66 15.59 0.00
N ASN A 214 -6.11 16.57 -0.71
CA ASN A 214 -6.70 17.04 -1.96
C ASN A 214 -6.70 15.95 -3.05
N PHE A 215 -5.61 15.17 -3.14
CA PHE A 215 -5.50 14.07 -4.09
C PHE A 215 -6.56 13.00 -3.83
N VAL A 216 -6.70 12.53 -2.59
CA VAL A 216 -7.70 11.53 -2.22
C VAL A 216 -9.12 12.06 -2.43
N ALA A 217 -9.41 13.29 -2.02
CA ALA A 217 -10.72 13.91 -2.25
C ALA A 217 -11.05 14.01 -3.76
N LYS A 218 -10.09 14.44 -4.60
CA LYS A 218 -10.27 14.53 -6.06
C LYS A 218 -10.47 13.15 -6.68
N MET A 219 -9.72 12.12 -6.25
CA MET A 219 -9.91 10.75 -6.74
C MET A 219 -11.31 10.21 -6.40
N LEU A 220 -11.76 10.39 -5.16
CA LEU A 220 -13.08 9.95 -4.72
C LEU A 220 -14.20 10.70 -5.45
N GLU A 221 -14.08 12.02 -5.57
CA GLU A 221 -15.00 12.85 -6.34
C GLU A 221 -15.17 12.34 -7.77
N LYS A 222 -14.05 12.15 -8.49
CA LYS A 222 -14.09 11.64 -9.87
C LYS A 222 -14.69 10.25 -9.97
N THR A 223 -14.43 9.40 -8.98
CA THR A 223 -14.99 8.05 -8.90
C THR A 223 -16.52 8.10 -8.71
N LEU A 224 -17.02 8.93 -7.80
CA LEU A 224 -18.46 9.09 -7.57
C LEU A 224 -19.19 9.62 -8.81
N TRP A 225 -18.63 10.65 -9.46
CA TRP A 225 -19.20 11.19 -10.70
C TRP A 225 -19.22 10.16 -11.82
N ALA A 226 -18.15 9.37 -11.95
CA ALA A 226 -18.11 8.33 -12.95
C ALA A 226 -19.15 7.23 -12.67
N PHE A 227 -19.39 6.83 -11.42
CA PHE A 227 -20.51 5.93 -11.11
C PHE A 227 -21.87 6.54 -11.44
N TYR A 228 -22.11 7.80 -11.08
CA TYR A 228 -23.37 8.49 -11.35
C TYR A 228 -23.66 8.66 -12.84
N GLN A 229 -22.64 8.95 -13.67
CA GLN A 229 -22.81 9.03 -15.12
C GLN A 229 -23.27 7.71 -15.73
N ASN A 230 -22.89 6.58 -15.13
CA ASN A 230 -23.19 5.25 -15.62
C ASN A 230 -24.48 4.67 -15.05
N ASP A 231 -24.85 5.08 -13.84
CA ASP A 231 -26.15 4.81 -13.24
C ASP A 231 -26.64 6.10 -12.56
N PRO A 232 -27.49 6.91 -13.23
CA PRO A 232 -28.02 8.15 -12.65
C PRO A 232 -28.88 7.96 -11.40
N LYS A 233 -29.26 6.71 -11.07
CA LYS A 233 -29.91 6.36 -9.79
C LYS A 233 -28.90 6.03 -8.69
N TYR A 234 -27.60 6.00 -9.01
CA TYR A 234 -26.54 5.77 -8.05
C TYR A 234 -26.46 6.93 -7.07
N VAL A 235 -27.03 6.68 -5.89
CA VAL A 235 -26.87 7.50 -4.70
C VAL A 235 -26.08 6.68 -3.68
N PHE A 236 -24.98 7.23 -3.17
CA PHE A 236 -24.04 6.53 -2.30
C PHE A 236 -24.59 6.27 -0.87
N GLN A 237 -25.81 5.72 -0.74
CA GLN A 237 -26.52 5.57 0.54
C GLN A 237 -27.20 4.20 0.71
N GLN A 238 -27.64 3.53 -0.37
CA GLN A 238 -28.59 2.40 -0.26
C GLN A 238 -28.01 0.98 -0.34
N ARG A 239 -26.71 0.80 -0.50
CA ARG A 239 -26.14 -0.53 -0.77
C ARG A 239 -24.79 -0.72 -0.09
N PHE A 240 -24.73 -0.60 1.24
CA PHE A 240 -23.44 -0.43 1.92
C PHE A 240 -22.57 -1.70 2.03
N GLU A 241 -23.13 -2.89 2.24
CA GLU A 241 -22.38 -4.16 2.09
C GLU A 241 -21.86 -4.32 0.66
N ASP A 242 -22.68 -3.88 -0.29
CA ASP A 242 -22.33 -3.70 -1.69
C ASP A 242 -21.32 -2.56 -1.91
N CYS A 243 -21.18 -1.55 -1.02
CA CYS A 243 -20.28 -0.40 -1.16
C CYS A 243 -18.87 -0.73 -0.68
N HIS A 244 -18.69 -1.62 0.30
CA HIS A 244 -17.36 -2.15 0.61
C HIS A 244 -16.83 -2.95 -0.59
N ASN A 245 -17.66 -3.86 -1.12
CA ASN A 245 -17.37 -4.59 -2.34
C ASN A 245 -17.28 -3.67 -3.57
N LYS A 246 -18.08 -2.60 -3.69
CA LYS A 246 -18.02 -1.65 -4.82
C LYS A 246 -16.90 -0.64 -4.68
N PHE A 247 -16.42 -0.33 -3.49
CA PHE A 247 -15.22 0.46 -3.29
C PHE A 247 -14.00 -0.38 -3.63
N GLN A 248 -13.93 -1.63 -3.14
CA GLN A 248 -12.91 -2.58 -3.58
C GLN A 248 -12.99 -2.85 -5.10
N ASN A 249 -14.20 -2.99 -5.65
CA ASN A 249 -14.41 -3.11 -7.10
C ASN A 249 -14.04 -1.80 -7.81
N ALA A 250 -14.35 -0.62 -7.28
CA ALA A 250 -13.92 0.65 -7.88
C ALA A 250 -12.40 0.70 -7.96
N MET A 251 -11.72 0.28 -6.89
CA MET A 251 -10.25 0.18 -6.85
C MET A 251 -9.68 -0.96 -7.71
N SER A 252 -10.40 -2.07 -7.90
CA SER A 252 -10.06 -3.17 -8.83
C SER A 252 -10.34 -2.81 -10.30
N LEU A 253 -11.36 -1.99 -10.57
CA LEU A 253 -11.69 -1.45 -11.89
C LEU A 253 -10.68 -0.38 -12.29
N LEU A 254 -10.31 0.51 -11.36
CA LEU A 254 -9.16 1.42 -11.51
C LEU A 254 -7.88 0.64 -11.87
N THR A 255 -7.66 -0.50 -11.19
CA THR A 255 -6.59 -1.48 -11.45
C THR A 255 -6.58 -2.03 -12.87
N ASN A 256 -7.70 -2.57 -13.35
CA ASN A 256 -7.77 -3.26 -14.64
C ASN A 256 -7.63 -2.30 -15.81
N CYS A 257 -8.18 -1.10 -15.68
CA CYS A 257 -8.22 -0.15 -16.76
C CYS A 257 -6.96 0.73 -16.81
N TRP A 258 -6.29 0.95 -15.67
CA TRP A 258 -4.90 1.41 -15.68
C TRP A 258 -3.95 0.39 -16.32
N ARG A 259 -4.18 -0.91 -16.08
CA ARG A 259 -3.42 -1.99 -16.74
C ARG A 259 -3.55 -1.92 -18.26
N GLN A 260 -4.76 -1.68 -18.79
CA GLN A 260 -5.03 -1.45 -20.21
C GLN A 260 -4.37 -0.16 -20.75
N ALA A 261 -4.52 0.96 -20.04
CA ALA A 261 -3.92 2.24 -20.46
C ALA A 261 -2.38 2.21 -20.49
N MET A 262 -1.77 1.31 -19.73
CA MET A 262 -0.31 1.14 -19.66
C MET A 262 0.24 0.03 -20.57
N THR A 263 -0.62 -0.75 -21.23
CA THR A 263 -0.23 -1.67 -22.32
C THR A 263 -0.09 -0.95 -23.66
N ASP A 264 -0.70 0.22 -23.82
CA ASP A 264 -0.47 1.08 -24.99
C ASP A 264 0.90 1.76 -24.90
N LYS A 265 1.70 1.63 -25.96
CA LYS A 265 3.12 2.04 -26.08
C LYS A 265 3.43 3.53 -25.89
N ASN A 266 2.52 4.33 -25.34
CA ASN A 266 2.62 5.79 -25.20
C ASN A 266 2.74 6.27 -23.74
N ALA A 267 3.26 5.45 -22.82
CA ALA A 267 3.46 5.74 -21.39
C ALA A 267 4.42 6.91 -21.05
N LYS A 268 4.79 7.75 -22.02
CA LYS A 268 5.56 8.98 -21.77
C LYS A 268 4.59 10.12 -21.50
N VAL A 269 4.60 10.59 -20.25
CA VAL A 269 3.94 11.80 -19.75
C VAL A 269 2.47 11.63 -19.34
N VAL A 270 2.27 11.00 -18.17
CA VAL A 270 1.04 11.17 -17.39
C VAL A 270 1.30 12.26 -16.33
N THR A 271 0.84 13.48 -16.60
CA THR A 271 0.77 14.57 -15.61
C THR A 271 -0.39 14.35 -14.63
N GLU A 272 -0.40 15.04 -13.49
CA GLU A 272 -1.44 14.86 -12.44
C GLU A 272 -2.87 15.05 -12.92
N ASP A 273 -3.12 16.00 -13.83
CA ASP A 273 -4.44 16.15 -14.44
C ASP A 273 -4.76 14.99 -15.39
N LYS A 274 -3.78 14.50 -16.16
CA LYS A 274 -3.96 13.34 -17.04
C LYS A 274 -4.12 12.03 -16.28
N ALA A 275 -3.58 11.86 -15.07
CA ALA A 275 -3.85 10.70 -14.22
C ALA A 275 -5.33 10.68 -13.77
N GLY A 276 -5.88 11.85 -13.41
CA GLY A 276 -7.29 12.00 -13.10
C GLY A 276 -8.22 11.75 -14.30
N TYR A 277 -7.82 12.17 -15.50
CA TYR A 277 -8.54 11.86 -16.75
C TYR A 277 -8.35 10.42 -17.22
N LEU A 278 -7.18 9.80 -17.00
CA LEU A 278 -6.97 8.38 -17.25
C LEU A 278 -7.90 7.60 -16.35
N ILE A 279 -7.89 7.86 -15.04
CA ILE A 279 -8.78 7.27 -14.03
C ILE A 279 -10.25 7.46 -14.40
N ALA A 280 -10.67 8.66 -14.82
CA ALA A 280 -12.05 8.92 -15.24
C ALA A 280 -12.43 8.23 -16.56
N GLY A 281 -11.55 8.24 -17.57
CA GLY A 281 -11.76 7.58 -18.87
C GLY A 281 -11.75 6.06 -18.77
N VAL A 282 -10.95 5.53 -17.85
CA VAL A 282 -10.90 4.13 -17.43
C VAL A 282 -12.23 3.70 -16.82
N VAL A 283 -12.79 4.48 -15.90
CA VAL A 283 -14.11 4.16 -15.30
C VAL A 283 -15.22 4.24 -16.35
N ALA A 284 -15.15 5.19 -17.29
CA ALA A 284 -16.08 5.29 -18.42
C ALA A 284 -16.02 4.05 -19.35
N VAL A 285 -14.82 3.54 -19.68
CA VAL A 285 -14.66 2.33 -20.51
C VAL A 285 -15.13 1.07 -19.78
N THR A 286 -14.99 1.00 -18.45
CA THR A 286 -15.42 -0.19 -17.70
C THR A 286 -16.93 -0.27 -17.52
N ALA A 287 -17.60 0.87 -17.43
CA ALA A 287 -19.05 0.90 -17.39
C ALA A 287 -19.69 0.48 -18.71
N VAL A 288 -19.05 0.78 -19.85
CA VAL A 288 -19.45 0.24 -21.16
C VAL A 288 -19.32 -1.29 -21.18
N VAL A 289 -18.24 -1.85 -20.64
CA VAL A 289 -18.04 -3.31 -20.58
C VAL A 289 -19.02 -4.00 -19.63
N PHE A 290 -19.38 -3.38 -18.49
CA PHE A 290 -20.38 -3.93 -17.58
C PHE A 290 -21.82 -3.79 -18.10
N LEU A 291 -22.14 -2.73 -18.85
CA LEU A 291 -23.45 -2.56 -19.51
C LEU A 291 -23.65 -3.54 -20.67
N VAL A 292 -22.60 -3.87 -21.43
CA VAL A 292 -22.70 -4.93 -22.46
C VAL A 292 -22.82 -6.32 -21.82
N GLY A 293 -22.20 -6.57 -20.67
CA GLY A 293 -22.36 -7.82 -19.92
C GLY A 293 -23.74 -8.01 -19.27
N ALA A 294 -24.41 -6.92 -18.89
CA ALA A 294 -25.75 -6.94 -18.32
C ALA A 294 -26.89 -6.99 -19.37
N LEU A 295 -26.56 -6.85 -20.65
CA LEU A 295 -27.50 -6.99 -21.78
C LEU A 295 -27.41 -8.36 -22.47
N VAL A 296 -26.56 -9.27 -21.99
CA VAL A 296 -26.40 -10.66 -22.49
C VAL A 296 -26.91 -11.71 -21.47
N LYS A 297 -27.79 -11.31 -20.56
CA LYS A 297 -28.63 -12.23 -19.78
C LYS A 297 -30.06 -11.72 -19.68
#